data_AF-A0A812H2K3-F1
#
_entry.id   AF-A0A812H2K3-F1
#
_cell.length_a   1.000
_cell.length_b   1.000
_cell.length_c   1.000
_cell.angle_alpha   90.00
_cell.angle_beta   90.00
_cell.angle_gamma   90.00
#
_symmetry.space_group_name_H-M   'P 1'
#
loop_
_entity.id
_entity.type
_entity.pdbx_description
1 polymer ?
#
loop_
_entity_poly.entity_id
_entity_poly.type
_entity_poly.pdbx_seq_one_letter_code
_entity_poly.pdbx_strand_id
1 'polypeptide(L)'
;MKRIRIFASPLQCLPGLRHCLLSRGRQRAARWSFVDRRLSSSTIHDDAPPSPICHEALAQMVQAARSPLKRGRGEGEPSRTRSKYLYRSTLRGWSIHVASAAHLRDRDKGRQCNIDANYLLDLVLEQGGLCAYSGIPMEMLRPNSHWRISIERIDTSQGYLKGNCCLIAAEFNSAVSCKAVPHSGSAQWSKQKVQEVLHARTGQVDLTRLQEGTVAARRGTDRRRTKYTGFRGPDVAGKWRCGCCGIWKNKEQFYIRVASLNGLSHHCKECNWNRKAMWLQTMRGHALTQLCTARNRVANAKHTYSGIFKLELDDILNMLWTQGGRCYYSGVPLRCAVGPADWVWSIERLDNSVTYTKQNCVLIAREFQTPDYSRNTAKNPVFGTAQWSRRKASHIWGPYCHHTEAFGCAGLA
;
A
#
# COMPACT_ATOMS: atom_id res chain seq x y z
N MET A 1 34.02 -9.80 1.56
CA MET A 1 32.96 -8.84 1.18
C MET A 1 32.63 -9.03 -0.30
N LYS A 2 31.45 -9.59 -0.64
CA LYS A 2 31.03 -9.78 -2.04
C LYS A 2 30.55 -8.42 -2.60
N ARG A 3 31.32 -7.83 -3.53
CA ARG A 3 30.93 -6.61 -4.25
C ARG A 3 29.68 -6.90 -5.09
N ILE A 4 28.57 -6.25 -4.78
CA ILE A 4 27.37 -6.24 -5.61
C ILE A 4 27.70 -5.38 -6.85
N ARG A 5 27.82 -6.00 -8.02
CA ARG A 5 27.98 -5.29 -9.29
C ARG A 5 26.62 -4.74 -9.72
N ILE A 6 26.48 -3.42 -9.73
CA ILE A 6 25.33 -2.71 -10.30
C ILE A 6 25.60 -2.55 -11.80
N PHE A 7 24.82 -3.23 -12.64
CA PHE A 7 24.79 -2.98 -14.08
C PHE A 7 23.90 -1.76 -14.35
N ALA A 8 24.51 -0.67 -14.81
CA ALA A 8 23.79 0.46 -15.39
C ALA A 8 23.38 0.10 -16.83
N SER A 9 22.08 0.22 -17.15
CA SER A 9 21.62 0.15 -18.55
C SER A 9 21.83 1.50 -19.24
N PRO A 10 22.24 1.54 -20.52
CA PRO A 10 22.36 2.77 -21.27
C PRO A 10 20.97 3.27 -21.70
N LEU A 11 20.57 4.44 -21.21
CA LEU A 11 19.41 5.17 -21.71
C LEU A 11 19.82 5.94 -22.98
N GLN A 12 19.19 5.62 -24.10
CA GLN A 12 19.30 6.39 -25.35
C GLN A 12 18.40 7.64 -25.25
N CYS A 13 19.01 8.81 -25.46
CA CYS A 13 18.33 10.10 -25.53
C CYS A 13 17.58 10.26 -26.86
N LEU A 14 16.31 10.67 -26.80
CA LEU A 14 15.58 11.24 -27.95
C LEU A 14 15.55 12.77 -27.84
N PRO A 15 15.76 13.52 -28.93
CA PRO A 15 15.70 14.97 -28.92
C PRO A 15 14.32 15.51 -29.35
N GLY A 16 13.92 16.62 -28.72
CA GLY A 16 13.22 17.70 -29.40
C GLY A 16 11.71 17.84 -29.14
N LEU A 17 11.34 18.90 -28.41
CA LEU A 17 10.43 19.94 -28.91
C LEU A 17 10.42 21.14 -27.96
N ARG A 18 10.65 22.33 -28.53
CA ARG A 18 10.72 23.63 -27.87
C ARG A 18 9.42 24.43 -28.06
N HIS A 19 9.24 25.36 -27.12
CA HIS A 19 8.52 26.64 -27.18
C HIS A 19 6.98 26.67 -27.16
N CYS A 20 6.44 27.29 -26.10
CA CYS A 20 5.43 28.33 -26.28
C CYS A 20 5.61 29.45 -25.24
N LEU A 21 5.31 30.68 -25.68
CA LEU A 21 5.72 31.96 -25.13
C LEU A 21 4.78 32.50 -24.04
N LEU A 22 5.34 33.49 -23.33
CA LEU A 22 4.82 34.28 -22.23
C LEU A 22 3.60 35.14 -22.59
N SER A 23 2.69 35.31 -21.62
CA SER A 23 1.88 36.53 -21.47
C SER A 23 1.79 36.92 -19.99
N ARG A 24 2.37 38.07 -19.65
CA ARG A 24 2.31 38.70 -18.31
C ARG A 24 1.07 39.60 -18.23
N GLY A 25 0.11 39.27 -17.38
CA GLY A 25 -0.96 40.17 -16.93
C GLY A 25 -0.74 40.60 -15.48
N ARG A 26 -0.59 41.91 -15.23
CA ARG A 26 -0.60 42.50 -13.89
C ARG A 26 -2.03 42.52 -13.36
N GLN A 27 -2.28 41.94 -12.19
CA GLN A 27 -3.50 42.20 -11.43
C GLN A 27 -3.20 42.59 -9.98
N ARG A 28 -4.01 43.54 -9.51
CA ARG A 28 -3.90 44.32 -8.28
C ARG A 28 -4.13 43.47 -7.03
N ALA A 29 -3.46 43.86 -5.95
CA ALA A 29 -3.61 43.29 -4.63
C ALA A 29 -5.01 43.59 -4.05
N ALA A 30 -5.80 42.54 -3.84
CA ALA A 30 -7.04 42.58 -3.07
C ALA A 30 -6.78 42.05 -1.65
N ARG A 31 -7.32 42.76 -0.66
CA ARG A 31 -7.34 42.43 0.77
C ARG A 31 -7.91 41.02 0.98
N TRP A 32 -7.17 40.19 1.71
CA TRP A 32 -7.58 38.83 2.08
C TRP A 32 -8.53 38.86 3.27
N SER A 33 -9.82 38.59 3.02
CA SER A 33 -10.75 38.17 4.05
C SER A 33 -10.58 36.66 4.30
N PHE A 34 -10.55 36.28 5.59
CA PHE A 34 -10.45 34.90 6.07
C PHE A 34 -11.79 34.16 5.80
N VAL A 35 -12.03 33.84 4.53
CA VAL A 35 -13.06 32.89 4.13
C VAL A 35 -12.37 31.56 3.87
N ASP A 36 -12.92 30.51 4.47
CA ASP A 36 -12.50 29.11 4.49
C ASP A 36 -12.31 28.53 3.06
N ARG A 37 -11.25 28.95 2.37
CA ARG A 37 -10.78 28.33 1.13
C ARG A 37 -10.20 26.98 1.51
N ARG A 38 -11.04 25.95 1.48
CA ARG A 38 -10.57 24.62 1.08
C ARG A 38 -9.91 24.81 -0.28
N LEU A 39 -8.59 24.95 -0.29
CA LEU A 39 -7.78 24.88 -1.48
C LEU A 39 -8.23 23.62 -2.22
N SER A 40 -8.94 23.81 -3.34
CA SER A 40 -9.23 22.75 -4.30
C SER A 40 -7.87 22.22 -4.74
N SER A 41 -7.41 21.16 -4.09
CA SER A 41 -6.11 20.52 -4.25
C SER A 41 -6.03 19.69 -5.53
N SER A 42 -6.80 20.08 -6.54
CA SER A 42 -6.94 19.38 -7.82
C SER A 42 -5.90 19.80 -8.86
N THR A 43 -4.92 20.65 -8.51
CA THR A 43 -3.67 20.70 -9.28
C THR A 43 -3.03 19.32 -9.15
N ILE A 44 -3.33 18.47 -10.13
CA ILE A 44 -2.75 17.15 -10.31
C ILE A 44 -1.24 17.36 -10.30
N HIS A 45 -0.61 17.10 -9.14
CA HIS A 45 0.82 17.10 -9.04
C HIS A 45 1.34 16.12 -10.09
N ASP A 46 2.39 16.51 -10.81
CA ASP A 46 3.01 15.63 -11.78
C ASP A 46 3.39 14.33 -11.07
N ASP A 47 2.92 13.21 -11.60
CA ASP A 47 3.22 11.87 -11.06
C ASP A 47 4.57 11.35 -11.59
N ALA A 48 5.27 12.14 -12.40
CA ALA A 48 6.61 11.82 -12.88
C ALA A 48 7.63 11.71 -11.73
N PRO A 49 8.61 10.80 -11.83
CA PRO A 49 9.74 10.76 -10.92
C PRO A 49 10.59 12.03 -11.05
N PRO A 50 11.27 12.44 -9.97
CA PRO A 50 12.24 13.52 -10.07
C PRO A 50 13.35 13.15 -11.05
N SER A 51 14.03 14.16 -11.60
CA SER A 51 15.22 13.91 -12.42
C SER A 51 16.33 13.24 -11.58
N PRO A 52 17.11 12.32 -12.15
CA PRO A 52 18.27 11.75 -11.47
C PRO A 52 19.25 12.86 -11.04
N ILE A 53 19.77 12.75 -9.82
CA ILE A 53 20.82 13.64 -9.31
C ILE A 53 22.17 13.04 -9.71
N CYS A 54 23.08 13.84 -10.27
CA CYS A 54 24.41 13.35 -10.61
C CYS A 54 25.17 12.93 -9.35
N HIS A 55 26.02 11.91 -9.47
CA HIS A 55 26.68 11.30 -8.31
C HIS A 55 27.52 12.31 -7.50
N GLU A 56 28.17 13.27 -8.17
CA GLU A 56 28.95 14.32 -7.50
C GLU A 56 28.07 15.26 -6.65
N ALA A 57 26.95 15.75 -7.20
CA ALA A 57 26.02 16.58 -6.45
C ALA A 57 25.42 15.80 -5.27
N LEU A 58 25.12 14.52 -5.45
CA LEU A 58 24.64 13.66 -4.38
C LEU A 58 25.68 13.50 -3.26
N ALA A 59 26.95 13.31 -3.62
CA ALA A 59 28.06 13.24 -2.66
C ALA A 59 28.22 14.55 -1.88
N GLN A 60 28.11 15.71 -2.55
CA GLN A 60 28.14 17.02 -1.89
C GLN A 60 26.96 17.19 -0.92
N MET A 61 25.75 16.78 -1.30
CA MET A 61 24.57 16.81 -0.43
C MET A 61 24.76 15.94 0.83
N VAL A 62 25.35 14.74 0.67
CA VAL A 62 25.63 13.83 1.78
C VAL A 62 26.73 14.39 2.70
N GLN A 63 27.79 14.95 2.13
CA GLN A 63 28.85 15.59 2.91
C GLN A 63 28.34 16.79 3.69
N ALA A 64 27.47 17.61 3.09
CA ALA A 64 26.78 18.70 3.77
C ALA A 64 25.90 18.18 4.92
N ALA A 65 25.20 17.05 4.73
CA ALA A 65 24.36 16.44 5.75
C ALA A 65 25.15 15.87 6.95
N ARG A 66 26.39 15.43 6.73
CA ARG A 66 27.31 14.96 7.79
C ARG A 66 27.92 16.10 8.58
N SER A 67 28.09 17.25 7.95
CA SER A 67 28.75 18.39 8.55
C SER A 67 27.98 18.91 9.77
N PRO A 68 28.67 19.24 10.89
CA PRO A 68 28.02 19.83 12.06
C PRO A 68 27.27 21.11 11.68
N LEU A 69 26.11 21.35 12.27
CA LEU A 69 25.43 22.63 12.14
C LEU A 69 26.33 23.70 12.77
N LYS A 70 26.82 24.64 11.96
CA LYS A 70 27.41 25.87 12.46
C LYS A 70 26.31 26.59 13.25
N ARG A 71 26.44 26.67 14.57
CA ARG A 71 25.51 27.44 15.41
C ARG A 71 25.68 28.91 15.04
N GLY A 72 24.83 29.41 14.13
CA GLY A 72 24.72 30.84 13.89
C GLY A 72 24.27 31.51 15.20
N ARG A 73 25.13 32.34 15.78
CA ARG A 73 24.71 33.29 16.81
C ARG A 73 23.96 34.40 16.09
N GLY A 74 22.64 34.45 16.23
CA GLY A 74 21.85 35.61 15.85
C GLY A 74 20.77 35.34 14.82
N GLU A 75 19.63 35.98 15.07
CA GLU A 75 18.48 36.18 14.20
C GLU A 75 17.39 35.09 14.18
N GLY A 76 16.37 35.35 15.01
CA GLY A 76 14.98 34.92 14.84
C GLY A 76 14.73 33.42 14.92
N GLU A 77 14.44 32.89 16.12
CA GLU A 77 14.00 31.51 16.29
C GLU A 77 12.69 31.27 15.51
N PRO A 78 12.66 30.47 14.43
CA PRO A 78 11.41 30.10 13.79
C PRO A 78 10.55 29.28 14.76
N SER A 79 9.22 29.38 14.66
CA SER A 79 8.32 28.57 15.50
C SER A 79 8.73 27.10 15.50
N ARG A 80 8.73 26.46 16.69
CA ARG A 80 9.20 25.08 16.92
C ARG A 80 8.64 24.07 15.90
N THR A 81 7.41 24.26 15.40
CA THR A 81 6.77 23.37 14.43
C THR A 81 7.28 23.58 13.00
N ARG A 82 7.38 24.83 12.53
CA ARG A 82 7.91 25.15 11.19
C ARG A 82 9.37 24.72 11.07
N SER A 83 10.14 24.88 12.15
CA SER A 83 11.52 24.40 12.27
C SER A 83 11.64 22.89 12.05
N LYS A 84 10.75 22.07 12.65
CA LYS A 84 10.79 20.60 12.48
C LYS A 84 10.53 20.14 11.05
N TYR A 85 9.57 20.75 10.35
CA TYR A 85 9.28 20.41 8.96
C TYR A 85 10.45 20.74 8.03
N LEU A 86 10.97 21.97 8.13
CA LEU A 86 12.11 22.41 7.34
C LEU A 86 13.34 21.54 7.61
N TYR A 87 13.59 21.19 8.88
CA TYR A 87 14.68 20.29 9.24
C TYR A 87 14.52 18.90 8.60
N ARG A 88 13.32 18.32 8.65
CA ARG A 88 13.01 17.03 7.99
C ARG A 88 13.07 17.08 6.47
N SER A 89 13.03 18.29 5.89
CA SER A 89 13.21 18.54 4.46
C SER A 89 14.68 18.61 4.07
N THR A 90 15.60 18.48 5.03
CA THR A 90 17.04 18.30 4.77
C THR A 90 17.39 16.81 4.82
N LEU A 91 18.40 16.40 4.06
CA LEU A 91 18.87 15.00 4.07
C LEU A 91 19.36 14.56 5.47
N ARG A 92 19.98 15.47 6.23
CA ARG A 92 20.40 15.26 7.62
C ARG A 92 19.21 15.02 8.56
N GLY A 93 18.21 15.88 8.49
CA GLY A 93 17.03 15.76 9.35
C GLY A 93 16.18 14.56 8.99
N TRP A 94 16.09 14.22 7.71
CA TRP A 94 15.48 12.97 7.25
C TRP A 94 16.20 11.74 7.82
N SER A 95 17.53 11.62 7.66
CA SER A 95 18.26 10.41 8.08
C SER A 95 18.19 10.20 9.59
N ILE A 96 18.33 11.25 10.38
CA ILE A 96 18.17 11.19 11.85
C ILE A 96 16.75 10.77 12.22
N HIS A 97 15.74 11.36 11.58
CA HIS A 97 14.34 11.04 11.87
C HIS A 97 14.01 9.58 11.52
N VAL A 98 14.43 9.11 10.36
CA VAL A 98 14.17 7.75 9.88
C VAL A 98 14.88 6.71 10.74
N ALA A 99 16.15 6.92 11.08
CA ALA A 99 16.89 6.02 11.97
C ALA A 99 16.20 5.93 13.35
N SER A 100 15.84 7.07 13.95
CA SER A 100 15.12 7.10 15.23
C SER A 100 13.76 6.38 15.15
N ALA A 101 13.00 6.60 14.08
CA ALA A 101 11.71 5.93 13.88
C ALA A 101 11.86 4.41 13.68
N ALA A 102 12.93 3.96 13.03
CA ALA A 102 13.24 2.54 12.89
C ALA A 102 13.57 1.88 14.24
N HIS A 103 14.41 2.52 15.06
CA HIS A 103 14.72 2.08 16.42
C HIS A 103 13.47 1.89 17.27
N LEU A 104 12.56 2.88 17.26
CA LEU A 104 11.30 2.78 18.00
C LEU A 104 10.44 1.59 17.51
N ARG A 105 10.26 1.43 16.20
CA ARG A 105 9.45 0.36 15.62
C ARG A 105 9.98 -1.05 15.91
N ASP A 106 11.29 -1.20 16.02
CA ASP A 106 11.90 -2.50 16.34
C ASP A 106 11.91 -2.76 17.83
N ARG A 107 12.19 -1.77 18.67
CA ARG A 107 12.05 -1.87 20.12
C ARG A 107 10.64 -2.30 20.52
N ASP A 108 9.61 -1.66 19.95
CA ASP A 108 8.20 -1.97 20.25
C ASP A 108 7.79 -3.40 19.82
N LYS A 109 8.59 -4.04 18.96
CA LYS A 109 8.38 -5.43 18.52
C LYS A 109 9.48 -6.40 19.00
N GLY A 110 10.34 -5.97 19.93
CA GLY A 110 11.43 -6.78 20.47
C GLY A 110 12.49 -7.23 19.45
N ARG A 111 12.69 -6.47 18.37
CA ARG A 111 13.71 -6.74 17.35
C ARG A 111 14.96 -5.88 17.57
N GLN A 112 16.10 -6.36 17.07
CA GLN A 112 17.36 -5.63 17.07
C GLN A 112 17.36 -4.54 15.99
N CYS A 113 17.97 -3.39 16.28
CA CYS A 113 18.16 -2.30 15.33
C CYS A 113 19.56 -1.70 15.54
N ASN A 114 20.37 -1.63 14.49
CA ASN A 114 21.73 -1.06 14.56
C ASN A 114 22.03 -0.05 13.45
N ILE A 115 21.00 0.39 12.71
CA ILE A 115 21.16 1.49 11.75
C ILE A 115 21.25 2.83 12.47
N ASP A 116 22.03 3.75 11.89
CA ASP A 116 22.19 5.12 12.36
C ASP A 116 22.05 6.09 11.18
N ALA A 117 22.08 7.39 11.46
CA ALA A 117 21.90 8.41 10.43
C ALA A 117 23.01 8.37 9.35
N ASN A 118 24.25 8.04 9.72
CA ASN A 118 25.37 7.99 8.77
C ASN A 118 25.23 6.80 7.82
N TYR A 119 24.83 5.64 8.34
CA TYR A 119 24.54 4.46 7.54
C TYR A 119 23.44 4.73 6.49
N LEU A 120 22.40 5.49 6.84
CA LEU A 120 21.37 5.87 5.86
C LEU A 120 21.90 6.81 4.78
N LEU A 121 22.85 7.69 5.13
CA LEU A 121 23.52 8.55 4.14
C LEU A 121 24.47 7.74 3.24
N ASP A 122 25.15 6.73 3.79
CA ASP A 122 25.94 5.77 3.00
C ASP A 122 25.05 5.04 1.99
N LEU A 123 23.88 4.53 2.42
CA LEU A 123 22.92 3.89 1.52
C LEU A 123 22.43 4.83 0.40
N VAL A 124 22.27 6.12 0.67
CA VAL A 124 21.90 7.11 -0.37
C VAL A 124 22.98 7.18 -1.45
N LEU A 125 24.25 7.23 -1.06
CA LEU A 125 25.39 7.25 -1.99
C LEU A 125 25.52 5.92 -2.74
N GLU A 126 25.51 4.80 -2.02
CA GLU A 126 25.65 3.46 -2.58
C GLU A 126 24.57 3.16 -3.64
N GLN A 127 23.34 3.64 -3.42
CA GLN A 127 22.24 3.47 -4.37
C GLN A 127 22.14 4.61 -5.41
N GLY A 128 22.99 5.63 -5.34
CA GLY A 128 22.94 6.79 -6.25
C GLY A 128 21.62 7.57 -6.18
N GLY A 129 20.94 7.56 -5.03
CA GLY A 129 19.62 8.20 -4.89
C GLY A 129 18.47 7.49 -5.63
N LEU A 130 18.69 6.25 -6.09
CA LEU A 130 17.71 5.44 -6.82
C LEU A 130 17.01 4.43 -5.91
N CYS A 131 15.75 4.13 -6.23
CA CYS A 131 14.97 3.08 -5.57
C CYS A 131 15.62 1.71 -5.81
N ALA A 132 15.89 0.95 -4.74
CA ALA A 132 16.55 -0.36 -4.83
C ALA A 132 15.76 -1.40 -5.65
N TYR A 133 14.43 -1.25 -5.76
CA TYR A 133 13.58 -2.21 -6.48
C TYR A 133 13.37 -1.84 -7.94
N SER A 134 13.02 -0.58 -8.22
CA SER A 134 12.63 -0.13 -9.56
C SER A 134 13.69 0.68 -10.29
N GLY A 135 14.74 1.14 -9.61
CA GLY A 135 15.77 2.02 -10.19
C GLY A 135 15.31 3.45 -10.44
N ILE A 136 14.07 3.83 -10.09
CA ILE A 136 13.59 5.20 -10.27
C ILE A 136 14.29 6.17 -9.30
N PRO A 137 14.57 7.42 -9.71
CA PRO A 137 15.04 8.45 -8.80
C PRO A 137 14.03 8.74 -7.70
N MET A 138 14.52 8.93 -6.48
CA MET A 138 13.68 9.22 -5.31
C MET A 138 13.75 10.69 -4.91
N GLU A 139 12.64 11.24 -4.43
CA GLU A 139 12.57 12.57 -3.83
C GLU A 139 13.04 12.51 -2.37
N MET A 140 14.12 13.23 -2.06
CA MET A 140 14.80 13.18 -0.76
C MET A 140 14.53 14.38 0.14
N LEU A 141 14.17 15.52 -0.45
CA LEU A 141 14.17 16.81 0.24
C LEU A 141 12.76 17.34 0.48
N ARG A 142 11.75 16.86 -0.25
CA ARG A 142 10.37 17.30 -0.07
C ARG A 142 9.57 16.25 0.70
N PRO A 143 9.20 16.48 1.97
CA PRO A 143 8.21 15.65 2.64
C PRO A 143 6.87 15.74 1.90
N ASN A 144 6.04 14.70 1.99
CA ASN A 144 4.72 14.65 1.33
C ASN A 144 4.78 14.84 -0.20
N SER A 145 5.79 14.29 -0.86
CA SER A 145 5.97 14.26 -2.31
C SER A 145 5.67 12.88 -2.89
N HIS A 146 5.56 12.81 -4.22
CA HIS A 146 5.67 11.56 -4.96
C HIS A 146 7.10 10.99 -4.85
N TRP A 147 7.25 9.69 -5.03
CA TRP A 147 8.56 9.02 -5.12
C TRP A 147 9.48 9.28 -3.93
N ARG A 148 8.90 9.63 -2.78
CA ARG A 148 9.64 9.99 -1.57
C ARG A 148 10.49 8.82 -1.10
N ILE A 149 11.72 9.10 -0.71
CA ILE A 149 12.61 8.09 -0.14
C ILE A 149 12.03 7.48 1.16
N SER A 150 12.13 6.15 1.26
CA SER A 150 11.69 5.36 2.40
C SER A 150 12.70 4.25 2.69
N ILE A 151 12.78 3.81 3.94
CA ILE A 151 13.62 2.68 4.34
C ILE A 151 12.78 1.40 4.37
N GLU A 152 13.29 0.33 3.79
CA GLU A 152 12.65 -0.98 3.78
C GLU A 152 13.62 -2.08 4.21
N ARG A 153 13.08 -3.09 4.89
CA ARG A 153 13.86 -4.29 5.25
C ARG A 153 13.88 -5.26 4.09
N ILE A 154 15.04 -5.82 3.80
CA ILE A 154 15.18 -6.88 2.80
C ILE A 154 14.50 -8.15 3.31
N ASP A 155 14.84 -8.56 4.53
CA ASP A 155 14.17 -9.63 5.28
C ASP A 155 13.32 -9.04 6.42
N THR A 156 12.01 -9.25 6.34
CA THR A 156 11.04 -8.74 7.34
C THR A 156 10.98 -9.55 8.63
N SER A 157 11.61 -10.73 8.67
CA SER A 157 11.78 -11.51 9.89
C SER A 157 12.83 -10.90 10.83
N GLN A 158 13.78 -10.17 10.26
CA GLN A 158 14.83 -9.45 10.97
C GLN A 158 14.46 -7.99 11.24
N GLY A 159 15.24 -7.33 12.09
CA GLY A 159 15.09 -5.90 12.34
C GLY A 159 15.79 -5.03 11.29
N TYR A 160 15.84 -3.73 11.54
CA TYR A 160 16.59 -2.74 10.78
C TYR A 160 18.06 -2.87 11.12
N LEU A 161 18.70 -3.84 10.49
CA LEU A 161 20.13 -4.12 10.61
C LEU A 161 20.90 -3.56 9.41
N LYS A 162 22.14 -3.11 9.63
CA LYS A 162 23.09 -2.79 8.55
C LYS A 162 23.25 -4.02 7.66
N GLY A 163 23.07 -3.86 6.35
CA GLY A 163 23.01 -4.95 5.37
C GLY A 163 21.63 -5.61 5.17
N ASN A 164 20.66 -5.42 6.08
CA ASN A 164 19.28 -5.88 5.92
C ASN A 164 18.31 -4.75 5.54
N CYS A 165 18.82 -3.57 5.18
CA CYS A 165 18.01 -2.41 4.81
C CYS A 165 18.39 -1.93 3.42
N CYS A 166 17.41 -1.42 2.69
CA CYS A 166 17.60 -0.70 1.44
C CYS A 166 16.69 0.53 1.40
N LEU A 167 16.98 1.47 0.50
CA LEU A 167 16.15 2.65 0.26
C LEU A 167 15.25 2.40 -0.95
N ILE A 168 13.95 2.66 -0.79
CA ILE A 168 12.93 2.46 -1.81
C ILE A 168 12.07 3.71 -1.94
N ALA A 169 11.42 3.90 -3.09
CA ALA A 169 10.37 4.90 -3.20
C ALA A 169 9.18 4.47 -2.33
N ALA A 170 8.55 5.43 -1.63
CA ALA A 170 7.51 5.18 -0.65
C ALA A 170 6.30 4.42 -1.23
N GLU A 171 6.04 4.56 -2.53
CA GLU A 171 5.06 3.80 -3.31
C GLU A 171 5.22 2.29 -3.12
N PHE A 172 6.44 1.79 -2.98
CA PHE A 172 6.73 0.37 -2.79
C PHE A 172 6.71 -0.07 -1.32
N ASN A 173 6.49 0.84 -0.37
CA ASN A 173 6.43 0.53 1.05
C ASN A 173 5.00 0.14 1.47
N SER A 174 4.55 -1.02 0.96
CA SER A 174 3.21 -1.54 1.20
C SER A 174 3.15 -2.31 2.52
N ALA A 175 2.09 -2.10 3.29
CA ALA A 175 1.94 -2.74 4.59
C ALA A 175 1.71 -4.26 4.44
N VAL A 176 2.64 -5.06 4.95
CA VAL A 176 2.52 -6.53 4.98
C VAL A 176 1.93 -6.95 6.33
N SER A 177 0.68 -7.40 6.35
CA SER A 177 -0.02 -7.80 7.58
C SER A 177 0.15 -9.26 7.95
N CYS A 178 0.70 -10.10 7.06
CA CYS A 178 0.95 -11.52 7.30
C CYS A 178 2.45 -11.79 7.37
N LYS A 179 2.89 -12.62 8.33
CA LYS A 179 4.25 -13.18 8.29
C LYS A 179 4.37 -13.95 6.98
N ALA A 180 5.34 -13.60 6.14
CA ALA A 180 5.62 -14.36 4.94
C ALA A 180 5.99 -15.78 5.34
N VAL A 181 5.36 -16.78 4.73
CA VAL A 181 5.87 -18.14 4.78
C VAL A 181 6.90 -18.24 3.65
N PRO A 182 8.08 -18.84 3.85
CA PRO A 182 9.01 -19.10 2.75
C PRO A 182 8.26 -19.75 1.57
N HIS A 183 8.50 -19.27 0.34
CA HIS A 183 7.85 -19.74 -0.90
C HIS A 183 6.36 -19.41 -1.08
N SER A 184 5.78 -18.59 -0.22
CA SER A 184 4.43 -18.05 -0.43
C SER A 184 4.50 -16.60 -0.91
N GLY A 185 3.59 -16.20 -1.81
CA GLY A 185 3.55 -14.83 -2.35
C GLY A 185 3.42 -13.78 -1.24
N SER A 186 3.70 -12.51 -1.50
CA SER A 186 3.65 -11.48 -0.45
C SER A 186 3.21 -10.15 -1.01
N ALA A 187 2.53 -9.33 -0.22
CA ALA A 187 2.32 -7.94 -0.61
C ALA A 187 3.63 -7.12 -0.62
N GLN A 188 4.73 -7.68 -0.09
CA GLN A 188 6.04 -7.06 -0.08
C GLN A 188 6.60 -7.00 -1.50
N TRP A 189 7.05 -5.80 -1.88
CA TRP A 189 7.79 -5.59 -3.11
C TRP A 189 9.21 -6.13 -3.01
N SER A 190 9.73 -6.56 -4.15
CA SER A 190 11.12 -6.94 -4.34
C SER A 190 11.55 -6.53 -5.75
N LYS A 191 12.85 -6.48 -6.02
CA LYS A 191 13.37 -6.22 -7.37
C LYS A 191 12.81 -7.24 -8.38
N GLN A 192 12.78 -8.52 -8.01
CA GLN A 192 12.20 -9.58 -8.84
C GLN A 192 10.71 -9.31 -9.14
N LYS A 193 9.92 -8.97 -8.11
CA LYS A 193 8.49 -8.70 -8.28
C LYS A 193 8.21 -7.50 -9.18
N VAL A 194 9.04 -6.45 -9.11
CA VAL A 194 8.93 -5.31 -10.05
C VAL A 194 9.11 -5.78 -11.49
N GLN A 195 10.00 -6.72 -11.77
CA GLN A 195 10.16 -7.30 -13.11
C GLN A 195 8.98 -8.21 -13.49
N GLU A 196 8.49 -9.00 -12.54
CA GLU A 196 7.34 -9.91 -12.75
C GLU A 196 6.06 -9.18 -13.16
N VAL A 197 5.86 -7.91 -12.81
CA VAL A 197 4.70 -7.12 -13.25
C VAL A 197 4.59 -7.06 -14.77
N LEU A 198 5.70 -6.94 -15.50
CA LEU A 198 5.70 -6.90 -16.97
C LEU A 198 5.19 -8.20 -17.57
N HIS A 199 5.54 -9.33 -16.98
CA HIS A 199 5.05 -10.65 -17.40
C HIS A 199 3.62 -10.89 -16.94
N ALA A 200 3.29 -10.54 -15.69
CA ALA A 200 1.97 -10.75 -15.12
C ALA A 200 0.89 -9.97 -15.89
N ARG A 201 1.17 -8.72 -16.29
CA ARG A 201 0.18 -7.90 -17.01
C ARG A 201 -0.16 -8.43 -18.41
N THR A 202 0.75 -9.16 -19.07
CA THR A 202 0.49 -9.77 -20.38
C THR A 202 -0.19 -11.13 -20.27
N GLY A 203 -0.14 -11.78 -19.09
CA GLY A 203 -0.86 -13.03 -18.84
C GLY A 203 -2.36 -12.88 -19.07
N GLN A 204 -2.98 -13.88 -19.70
CA GLN A 204 -4.42 -13.90 -19.96
C GLN A 204 -5.23 -14.11 -18.67
N VAL A 205 -6.40 -13.49 -18.60
CA VAL A 205 -7.39 -13.74 -17.54
C VAL A 205 -8.49 -14.60 -18.13
N ASP A 206 -8.80 -15.71 -17.46
CA ASP A 206 -9.93 -16.57 -17.81
C ASP A 206 -11.25 -15.86 -17.47
N LEU A 207 -11.84 -15.21 -18.48
CA LEU A 207 -13.07 -14.43 -18.35
C LEU A 207 -14.28 -15.31 -18.06
N THR A 208 -14.31 -16.56 -18.56
CA THR A 208 -15.37 -17.52 -18.28
C THR A 208 -15.39 -17.87 -16.80
N ARG A 209 -14.24 -18.27 -16.25
CA ARG A 209 -14.12 -18.54 -14.81
C ARG A 209 -14.41 -17.32 -13.95
N LEU A 210 -14.02 -16.12 -14.42
CA LEU A 210 -14.35 -14.87 -13.74
C LEU A 210 -15.87 -14.63 -13.70
N GLN A 211 -16.58 -14.85 -14.81
CA GLN A 211 -18.03 -14.74 -14.90
C GLN A 211 -18.74 -15.75 -13.99
N GLU A 212 -18.35 -17.02 -14.05
CA GLU A 212 -18.87 -18.09 -13.20
C GLU A 212 -18.66 -17.77 -11.71
N GLY A 213 -17.45 -17.34 -11.34
CA GLY A 213 -17.12 -16.93 -9.98
C GLY A 213 -17.97 -15.76 -9.51
N THR A 214 -18.27 -14.80 -10.40
CA THR A 214 -19.13 -13.65 -10.12
C THR A 214 -20.58 -14.07 -9.91
N VAL A 215 -21.12 -14.95 -10.76
CA VAL A 215 -22.48 -15.49 -10.62
C VAL A 215 -22.63 -16.29 -9.33
N ALA A 216 -21.68 -17.19 -9.04
CA ALA A 216 -21.65 -17.95 -7.80
C ALA A 216 -21.55 -17.03 -6.57
N ALA A 217 -20.74 -15.96 -6.67
CA ALA A 217 -20.61 -15.00 -5.60
C ALA A 217 -21.90 -14.23 -5.32
N ARG A 218 -22.71 -13.91 -6.33
CA ARG A 218 -24.02 -13.25 -6.17
C ARG A 218 -25.04 -14.16 -5.50
N ARG A 219 -25.22 -15.38 -6.02
CA ARG A 219 -26.14 -16.40 -5.47
C ARG A 219 -25.87 -16.66 -3.99
N GLY A 220 -24.60 -16.63 -3.60
CA GLY A 220 -24.19 -16.97 -2.26
C GLY A 220 -24.13 -18.48 -2.07
N THR A 221 -23.72 -18.89 -0.87
CA THR A 221 -23.81 -20.30 -0.49
C THR A 221 -25.14 -20.47 0.21
N ASP A 222 -25.96 -21.40 -0.27
CA ASP A 222 -27.09 -21.91 0.51
C ASP A 222 -26.52 -22.54 1.76
N ARG A 223 -26.41 -21.74 2.81
CA ARG A 223 -26.05 -22.22 4.14
C ARG A 223 -27.27 -22.98 4.66
N ARG A 224 -27.43 -24.23 4.21
CA ARG A 224 -28.26 -25.19 4.92
C ARG A 224 -27.72 -25.22 6.35
N ARG A 225 -28.44 -24.56 7.26
CA ARG A 225 -28.15 -24.64 8.68
C ARG A 225 -28.45 -26.09 9.04
N THR A 226 -27.41 -26.91 9.10
CA THR A 226 -27.51 -28.21 9.76
C THR A 226 -27.91 -27.91 11.20
N LYS A 227 -29.19 -28.12 11.52
CA LYS A 227 -29.71 -28.00 12.88
C LYS A 227 -29.03 -29.10 13.67
N TYR A 228 -27.96 -28.77 14.38
CA TYR A 228 -27.33 -29.72 15.29
C TYR A 228 -28.21 -29.78 16.54
N THR A 229 -28.92 -30.90 16.73
CA THR A 229 -29.86 -31.10 17.85
C THR A 229 -29.25 -31.87 19.03
N GLY A 230 -27.98 -32.26 18.95
CA GLY A 230 -27.32 -33.01 20.03
C GLY A 230 -26.85 -32.10 21.17
N PHE A 231 -27.13 -32.50 22.41
CA PHE A 231 -26.42 -31.97 23.58
C PHE A 231 -24.91 -32.23 23.40
N ARG A 232 -24.11 -31.20 23.62
CA ARG A 232 -22.64 -31.28 23.56
C ARG A 232 -22.10 -31.00 24.95
N GLY A 233 -21.67 -32.06 25.63
CA GLY A 233 -20.95 -32.02 26.90
C GLY A 233 -19.47 -32.38 26.75
N PRO A 234 -18.65 -32.14 27.80
CA PRO A 234 -17.29 -32.66 27.85
C PRO A 234 -17.28 -34.19 28.06
N ASP A 235 -16.17 -34.84 27.72
CA ASP A 235 -15.92 -36.23 28.11
C ASP A 235 -15.48 -36.35 29.59
N VAL A 236 -15.20 -37.57 30.04
CA VAL A 236 -14.70 -37.86 31.39
C VAL A 236 -13.37 -37.15 31.71
N ALA A 237 -12.61 -36.72 30.70
CA ALA A 237 -11.36 -36.00 30.84
C ALA A 237 -11.52 -34.48 30.71
N GLY A 238 -12.76 -33.97 30.64
CA GLY A 238 -13.04 -32.54 30.47
C GLY A 238 -12.77 -31.99 29.06
N LYS A 239 -12.48 -32.86 28.08
CA LYS A 239 -12.25 -32.47 26.68
C LYS A 239 -13.57 -32.33 25.96
N TRP A 240 -13.57 -31.55 24.89
CA TRP A 240 -14.75 -31.24 24.10
C TRP A 240 -14.60 -31.74 22.68
N ARG A 241 -15.58 -32.47 22.17
CA ARG A 241 -15.57 -32.96 20.79
C ARG A 241 -15.83 -31.80 19.81
N CYS A 242 -14.94 -31.59 18.84
CA CYS A 242 -15.15 -30.61 17.77
C CYS A 242 -16.22 -31.12 16.79
N GLY A 243 -17.27 -30.35 16.55
CA GLY A 243 -18.33 -30.76 15.61
C GLY A 243 -17.95 -30.68 14.12
N CYS A 244 -16.74 -30.25 13.79
CA CYS A 244 -16.23 -30.24 12.42
C CYS A 244 -15.28 -31.41 12.15
N CYS A 245 -14.25 -31.61 12.98
CA CYS A 245 -13.27 -32.70 12.79
C CYS A 245 -13.54 -33.94 13.64
N GLY A 246 -14.52 -33.90 14.56
CA GLY A 246 -14.84 -35.02 15.44
C GLY A 246 -13.83 -35.29 16.57
N ILE A 247 -12.71 -34.58 16.63
CA ILE A 247 -11.62 -34.78 17.60
C ILE A 247 -11.96 -34.14 18.95
N TRP A 248 -11.66 -34.84 20.06
CA TRP A 248 -11.73 -34.35 21.43
C TRP A 248 -10.53 -33.44 21.76
N LYS A 249 -10.81 -32.20 22.16
CA LYS A 249 -9.83 -31.13 22.34
C LYS A 249 -10.04 -30.40 23.66
N ASN A 250 -8.98 -29.82 24.24
CA ASN A 250 -9.12 -29.03 25.47
C ASN A 250 -9.92 -27.74 25.21
N LYS A 251 -10.54 -27.17 26.25
CA LYS A 251 -11.42 -25.98 26.12
C LYS A 251 -10.69 -24.77 25.49
N GLU A 252 -9.39 -24.62 25.70
CA GLU A 252 -8.55 -23.55 25.17
C GLU A 252 -8.42 -23.62 23.64
N GLN A 253 -8.69 -24.79 23.06
CA GLN A 253 -8.68 -24.98 21.61
C GLN A 253 -10.02 -24.59 20.95
N PHE A 254 -10.98 -24.06 21.71
CA PHE A 254 -12.24 -23.51 21.22
C PHE A 254 -12.31 -22.00 21.49
N TYR A 255 -13.11 -21.28 20.70
CA TYR A 255 -13.42 -19.88 21.01
C TYR A 255 -14.51 -19.82 22.08
N ILE A 256 -14.39 -18.89 23.03
CA ILE A 256 -15.45 -18.59 24.00
C ILE A 256 -16.61 -17.91 23.28
N ARG A 257 -17.84 -18.35 23.54
CA ARG A 257 -19.09 -17.78 23.01
C ARG A 257 -20.12 -17.65 24.11
N VAL A 258 -20.28 -16.44 24.63
CA VAL A 258 -21.20 -16.14 25.74
C VAL A 258 -22.65 -16.57 25.43
N ALA A 259 -23.08 -16.47 24.17
CA ALA A 259 -24.42 -16.86 23.74
C ALA A 259 -24.64 -18.38 23.57
N SER A 260 -23.62 -19.22 23.76
CA SER A 260 -23.77 -20.68 23.66
C SER A 260 -24.02 -21.27 25.05
N LEU A 261 -24.87 -22.31 25.13
CA LEU A 261 -25.26 -22.96 26.40
C LEU A 261 -24.07 -23.38 27.26
N ASN A 262 -22.96 -23.78 26.63
CA ASN A 262 -21.73 -24.23 27.30
C ASN A 262 -20.59 -23.18 27.23
N GLY A 263 -20.86 -21.96 26.77
CA GLY A 263 -19.84 -20.92 26.64
C GLY A 263 -18.77 -21.17 25.58
N LEU A 264 -18.86 -22.21 24.74
CA LEU A 264 -17.83 -22.60 23.75
C LEU A 264 -18.37 -22.67 22.32
N SER A 265 -17.51 -22.38 21.35
CA SER A 265 -17.79 -22.62 19.94
C SER A 265 -17.92 -24.12 19.65
N HIS A 266 -18.87 -24.47 18.78
CA HIS A 266 -19.07 -25.85 18.29
C HIS A 266 -17.83 -26.42 17.56
N HIS A 267 -17.04 -25.56 16.91
CA HIS A 267 -15.84 -25.94 16.17
C HIS A 267 -14.59 -25.46 16.90
N CYS A 268 -13.53 -26.26 16.86
CA CYS A 268 -12.23 -25.84 17.38
C CYS A 268 -11.68 -24.66 16.58
N LYS A 269 -10.71 -23.94 17.15
CA LYS A 269 -10.06 -22.76 16.56
C LYS A 269 -9.50 -23.07 15.17
N GLU A 270 -8.85 -24.21 15.02
CA GLU A 270 -8.27 -24.71 13.76
C GLU A 270 -9.34 -24.91 12.68
N CYS A 271 -10.39 -25.71 12.93
CA CYS A 271 -11.48 -25.90 11.97
C CYS A 271 -12.20 -24.58 11.63
N ASN A 272 -12.38 -23.70 12.61
CA ASN A 272 -12.92 -22.36 12.36
C ASN A 272 -12.00 -21.53 11.44
N TRP A 273 -10.69 -21.59 11.66
CA TRP A 273 -9.71 -20.90 10.82
C TRP A 273 -9.68 -21.49 9.41
N ASN A 274 -9.61 -22.81 9.23
CA ASN A 274 -9.66 -23.48 7.93
C ASN A 274 -10.94 -23.12 7.16
N ARG A 275 -12.10 -23.18 7.83
CA ARG A 275 -13.38 -22.78 7.21
C ARG A 275 -13.39 -21.32 6.79
N LYS A 276 -12.85 -20.43 7.64
CA LYS A 276 -12.73 -18.99 7.31
C LYS A 276 -11.77 -18.80 6.14
N ALA A 277 -10.65 -19.52 6.10
CA ALA A 277 -9.68 -19.46 5.03
C ALA A 277 -10.31 -19.91 3.69
N MET A 278 -10.96 -21.08 3.65
CA MET A 278 -11.68 -21.52 2.44
C MET A 278 -12.74 -20.51 1.99
N TRP A 279 -13.52 -19.95 2.93
CA TRP A 279 -14.52 -18.94 2.60
C TRP A 279 -13.88 -17.66 2.03
N LEU A 280 -12.77 -17.19 2.59
CA LEU A 280 -12.03 -16.03 2.11
C LEU A 280 -11.35 -16.27 0.75
N GLN A 281 -11.07 -17.53 0.37
CA GLN A 281 -10.62 -17.86 -0.99
C GLN A 281 -11.74 -17.73 -2.03
N THR A 282 -13.01 -17.78 -1.61
CA THR A 282 -14.14 -17.51 -2.51
C THR A 282 -14.23 -16.01 -2.82
N MET A 283 -14.64 -15.67 -4.04
CA MET A 283 -14.83 -14.29 -4.46
C MET A 283 -15.82 -13.54 -3.56
N ARG A 284 -16.95 -14.18 -3.17
CA ARG A 284 -17.92 -13.60 -2.24
C ARG A 284 -17.30 -13.33 -0.87
N GLY A 285 -16.58 -14.32 -0.31
CA GLY A 285 -16.04 -14.18 1.03
C GLY A 285 -14.96 -13.12 1.13
N HIS A 286 -14.11 -13.03 0.10
CA HIS A 286 -13.13 -11.95 0.00
C HIS A 286 -13.83 -10.59 -0.15
N ALA A 287 -14.79 -10.45 -1.06
CA ALA A 287 -15.53 -9.19 -1.27
C ALA A 287 -16.25 -8.69 -0.03
N LEU A 288 -16.99 -9.55 0.67
CA LEU A 288 -17.68 -9.19 1.90
C LEU A 288 -16.69 -8.80 3.01
N THR A 289 -15.51 -9.43 3.05
CA THR A 289 -14.46 -9.06 3.99
C THR A 289 -13.90 -7.67 3.68
N GLN A 290 -13.62 -7.37 2.41
CA GLN A 290 -13.16 -6.05 1.99
C GLN A 290 -14.19 -4.95 2.30
N LEU A 291 -15.47 -5.21 2.03
CA LEU A 291 -16.57 -4.28 2.39
C LEU A 291 -16.66 -4.05 3.89
N CYS A 292 -16.57 -5.10 4.70
CA CYS A 292 -16.56 -4.99 6.16
C CYS A 292 -15.38 -4.16 6.65
N THR A 293 -14.18 -4.41 6.13
CA THR A 293 -12.98 -3.61 6.45
C THR A 293 -13.14 -2.15 6.04
N ALA A 294 -13.66 -1.88 4.84
CA ALA A 294 -13.89 -0.52 4.36
C ALA A 294 -14.93 0.22 5.23
N ARG A 295 -16.04 -0.44 5.60
CA ARG A 295 -17.05 0.10 6.51
C ARG A 295 -16.46 0.43 7.89
N ASN A 296 -15.67 -0.47 8.46
CA ASN A 296 -15.00 -0.24 9.75
C ASN A 296 -14.02 0.93 9.69
N ARG A 297 -13.31 1.13 8.56
CA ARG A 297 -12.44 2.30 8.38
C ARG A 297 -13.24 3.60 8.40
N VAL A 298 -14.39 3.65 7.72
CA VAL A 298 -15.27 4.82 7.74
C VAL A 298 -15.81 5.09 9.14
N ALA A 299 -16.29 4.04 9.84
CA ALA A 299 -16.82 4.18 11.19
C ALA A 299 -15.79 4.71 12.21
N ASN A 300 -14.52 4.32 12.03
CA ASN A 300 -13.42 4.76 12.91
C ASN A 300 -12.81 6.11 12.53
N ALA A 301 -13.01 6.57 11.29
CA ALA A 301 -12.48 7.84 10.79
C ALA A 301 -13.44 8.98 11.15
N LYS A 302 -13.47 9.36 12.43
CA LYS A 302 -14.51 10.24 13.01
C LYS A 302 -14.77 11.55 12.25
N HIS A 303 -13.85 12.08 11.43
CA HIS A 303 -14.07 13.30 10.63
C HIS A 303 -13.26 13.36 9.32
N THR A 304 -12.78 12.24 8.77
CA THR A 304 -11.79 12.27 7.68
C THR A 304 -12.42 12.25 6.28
N TYR A 305 -13.66 11.79 6.15
CA TYR A 305 -14.27 11.55 4.84
C TYR A 305 -15.54 12.36 4.66
N SER A 306 -15.72 12.88 3.44
CA SER A 306 -17.01 13.40 3.01
C SER A 306 -17.90 12.28 2.50
N GLY A 307 -19.19 12.32 2.88
CA GLY A 307 -20.24 11.44 2.34
C GLY A 307 -20.55 10.17 3.15
N ILE A 308 -21.54 9.42 2.65
CA ILE A 308 -22.06 8.17 3.23
C ILE A 308 -21.43 6.98 2.52
N PHE A 309 -21.00 5.96 3.28
CA PHE A 309 -20.52 4.69 2.71
C PHE A 309 -21.63 4.04 1.87
N LYS A 310 -21.39 3.87 0.56
CA LYS A 310 -22.36 3.34 -0.42
C LYS A 310 -21.68 2.34 -1.36
N LEU A 311 -21.03 1.33 -0.80
CA LEU A 311 -20.55 0.18 -1.55
C LEU A 311 -21.26 -1.09 -1.08
N GLU A 312 -21.75 -1.85 -2.05
CA GLU A 312 -22.37 -3.15 -1.86
C GLU A 312 -21.58 -4.27 -2.53
N LEU A 313 -22.00 -5.52 -2.32
CA LEU A 313 -21.35 -6.67 -2.93
C LEU A 313 -21.35 -6.58 -4.45
N ASP A 314 -22.48 -6.19 -5.04
CA ASP A 314 -22.59 -6.09 -6.51
C ASP A 314 -21.70 -5.01 -7.10
N ASP A 315 -21.43 -3.91 -6.38
CA ASP A 315 -20.47 -2.90 -6.86
C ASP A 315 -19.06 -3.48 -6.99
N ILE A 316 -18.63 -4.28 -6.01
CA ILE A 316 -17.33 -4.94 -6.02
C ILE A 316 -17.23 -5.95 -7.17
N LEU A 317 -18.26 -6.77 -7.34
CA LEU A 317 -18.30 -7.77 -8.40
C LEU A 317 -18.35 -7.12 -9.80
N ASN A 318 -19.11 -6.03 -9.93
CA ASN A 318 -19.16 -5.24 -11.15
C ASN A 318 -17.79 -4.61 -11.45
N MET A 319 -17.10 -4.04 -10.46
CA MET A 319 -15.73 -3.52 -10.65
C MET A 319 -14.76 -4.61 -11.10
N LEU A 320 -14.84 -5.82 -10.51
CA LEU A 320 -13.97 -6.92 -10.91
C LEU A 320 -14.24 -7.34 -12.37
N TRP A 321 -15.50 -7.39 -12.78
CA TRP A 321 -15.91 -7.69 -14.16
C TRP A 321 -15.49 -6.60 -15.15
N THR A 322 -15.81 -5.33 -14.87
CA THR A 322 -15.49 -4.21 -15.77
C THR A 322 -13.99 -3.99 -15.92
N GLN A 323 -13.20 -4.35 -14.90
CA GLN A 323 -11.74 -4.35 -14.97
C GLN A 323 -11.16 -5.61 -15.63
N GLY A 324 -11.99 -6.56 -16.08
CA GLY A 324 -11.55 -7.82 -16.69
C GLY A 324 -10.73 -8.69 -15.73
N GLY A 325 -11.01 -8.62 -14.43
CA GLY A 325 -10.26 -9.33 -13.40
C GLY A 325 -8.84 -8.80 -13.18
N ARG A 326 -8.55 -7.55 -13.53
CA ARG A 326 -7.20 -6.97 -13.47
C ARG A 326 -7.10 -5.76 -12.54
N CYS A 327 -5.89 -5.51 -12.04
CA CYS A 327 -5.56 -4.35 -11.23
C CYS A 327 -5.76 -3.06 -12.03
N TYR A 328 -6.49 -2.10 -11.46
CA TYR A 328 -6.81 -0.84 -12.12
C TYR A 328 -5.57 0.01 -12.50
N TYR A 329 -4.47 -0.08 -11.74
CA TYR A 329 -3.24 0.68 -12.00
C TYR A 329 -2.26 -0.03 -12.94
N SER A 330 -2.00 -1.31 -12.70
CA SER A 330 -0.89 -2.03 -13.34
C SER A 330 -1.32 -3.08 -14.37
N GLY A 331 -2.60 -3.41 -14.45
CA GLY A 331 -3.10 -4.44 -15.37
C GLY A 331 -2.81 -5.88 -14.97
N VAL A 332 -2.12 -6.13 -13.85
CA VAL A 332 -1.84 -7.49 -13.38
C VAL A 332 -3.14 -8.23 -13.01
N PRO A 333 -3.27 -9.53 -13.32
CA PRO A 333 -4.42 -10.35 -12.92
C PRO A 333 -4.61 -10.37 -11.40
N LEU A 334 -5.84 -10.11 -10.97
CA LEU A 334 -6.23 -10.10 -9.57
C LEU A 334 -6.62 -11.50 -9.11
N ARG A 335 -6.30 -11.83 -7.85
CA ARG A 335 -6.59 -13.14 -7.25
C ARG A 335 -7.44 -13.01 -5.99
N CYS A 336 -8.31 -13.98 -5.76
CA CYS A 336 -8.92 -14.22 -4.44
C CYS A 336 -8.09 -15.31 -3.75
N ALA A 337 -7.31 -14.94 -2.74
CA ALA A 337 -6.49 -15.90 -2.01
C ALA A 337 -6.35 -15.50 -0.56
N VAL A 338 -6.11 -16.51 0.30
CA VAL A 338 -5.85 -16.31 1.72
C VAL A 338 -4.37 -16.36 2.00
N GLY A 339 -3.94 -15.44 2.86
CA GLY A 339 -2.61 -15.41 3.41
C GLY A 339 -1.60 -14.73 2.48
N PRO A 340 -0.34 -15.19 2.50
CA PRO A 340 0.73 -14.68 1.67
C PRO A 340 0.53 -15.18 0.22
N ALA A 341 -0.15 -14.37 -0.58
CA ALA A 341 -0.33 -14.57 -2.02
C ALA A 341 -0.15 -13.23 -2.74
N ASP A 342 0.40 -13.30 -3.95
CA ASP A 342 0.60 -12.13 -4.81
C ASP A 342 -0.69 -11.73 -5.51
N TRP A 343 -0.81 -10.44 -5.80
CA TRP A 343 -1.88 -9.84 -6.59
C TRP A 343 -3.29 -10.07 -6.02
N VAL A 344 -3.37 -10.31 -4.70
CA VAL A 344 -4.65 -10.37 -4.00
C VAL A 344 -5.30 -9.01 -4.06
N TRP A 345 -6.54 -8.93 -4.53
CA TRP A 345 -7.17 -7.64 -4.72
C TRP A 345 -7.65 -6.99 -3.42
N SER A 346 -7.70 -5.66 -3.44
CA SER A 346 -8.17 -4.79 -2.38
C SER A 346 -8.97 -3.63 -2.99
N ILE A 347 -9.84 -3.02 -2.19
CA ILE A 347 -10.58 -1.82 -2.58
C ILE A 347 -9.67 -0.61 -2.35
N GLU A 348 -9.53 0.21 -3.39
CA GLU A 348 -8.81 1.48 -3.34
C GLU A 348 -9.74 2.64 -3.69
N ARG A 349 -9.51 3.78 -3.04
CA ARG A 349 -10.23 5.02 -3.32
C ARG A 349 -9.41 5.89 -4.26
N LEU A 350 -10.00 6.39 -5.33
CA LEU A 350 -9.34 7.29 -6.27
C LEU A 350 -9.09 8.67 -5.62
N ASP A 351 -10.05 9.14 -4.84
CA ASP A 351 -9.96 10.32 -3.99
C ASP A 351 -10.09 9.94 -2.52
N ASN A 352 -9.03 10.21 -1.74
CA ASN A 352 -8.98 9.93 -0.31
C ASN A 352 -9.89 10.84 0.53
N SER A 353 -10.33 11.99 -0.01
CA SER A 353 -11.25 12.92 0.64
C SER A 353 -12.73 12.49 0.54
N VAL A 354 -13.02 11.58 -0.41
CA VAL A 354 -14.34 10.99 -0.61
C VAL A 354 -14.36 9.60 0.03
N THR A 355 -15.51 9.24 0.61
CA THR A 355 -15.73 7.91 1.18
C THR A 355 -15.76 6.81 0.09
N TYR A 356 -16.06 5.58 0.49
CA TYR A 356 -16.18 4.46 -0.42
C TYR A 356 -17.52 4.49 -1.17
N THR A 357 -17.46 4.75 -2.47
CA THR A 357 -18.61 4.77 -3.40
C THR A 357 -18.22 4.07 -4.71
N LYS A 358 -19.21 3.63 -5.49
CA LYS A 358 -18.98 2.97 -6.78
C LYS A 358 -18.12 3.80 -7.74
N GLN A 359 -18.26 5.13 -7.73
CA GLN A 359 -17.54 6.05 -8.63
C GLN A 359 -16.15 6.41 -8.10
N ASN A 360 -15.92 6.32 -6.79
CA ASN A 360 -14.65 6.66 -6.17
C ASN A 360 -13.79 5.44 -5.87
N CYS A 361 -14.25 4.23 -6.17
CA CYS A 361 -13.52 3.01 -5.85
C CYS A 361 -13.13 2.23 -7.11
N VAL A 362 -12.01 1.53 -6.98
CA VAL A 362 -11.47 0.60 -7.97
C VAL A 362 -10.87 -0.60 -7.25
N LEU A 363 -10.66 -1.71 -7.96
CA LEU A 363 -9.93 -2.85 -7.44
C LEU A 363 -8.46 -2.79 -7.86
N ILE A 364 -7.56 -2.91 -6.89
CA ILE A 364 -6.12 -2.94 -7.10
C ILE A 364 -5.54 -4.19 -6.48
N ALA A 365 -4.37 -4.62 -6.95
CA ALA A 365 -3.57 -5.59 -6.24
C ALA A 365 -3.05 -4.96 -4.92
N ARG A 366 -3.03 -5.73 -3.83
CA ARG A 366 -2.68 -5.27 -2.47
C ARG A 366 -1.27 -4.68 -2.38
N GLU A 367 -0.37 -5.10 -3.26
CA GLU A 367 0.97 -4.54 -3.45
C GLU A 367 0.91 -3.03 -3.76
N PHE A 368 -0.16 -2.55 -4.39
CA PHE A 368 -0.35 -1.14 -4.74
C PHE A 368 -1.11 -0.35 -3.65
N GLN A 369 -1.48 -0.99 -2.54
CA GLN A 369 -2.18 -0.34 -1.45
C GLN A 369 -1.19 0.27 -0.46
N THR A 370 -0.69 1.45 -0.81
CA THR A 370 0.30 2.20 -0.03
C THR A 370 -0.40 3.22 0.86
N PRO A 371 -0.07 3.29 2.17
CA PRO A 371 -0.70 4.26 3.05
C PRO A 371 -0.31 5.69 2.65
N ASP A 372 -1.31 6.53 2.40
CA ASP A 372 -1.11 7.96 2.14
C ASP A 372 -1.31 8.79 3.42
N TYR A 373 -0.19 9.11 4.07
CA TYR A 373 -0.18 9.98 5.24
C TYR A 373 -0.19 11.47 4.89
N SER A 374 -0.03 11.83 3.61
CA SER A 374 0.06 13.23 3.20
C SER A 374 -1.31 13.92 3.22
N ARG A 375 -2.39 13.22 2.87
CA ARG A 375 -3.70 13.87 2.67
C ARG A 375 -4.59 13.96 3.91
N ASN A 376 -4.49 13.00 4.84
CA ASN A 376 -5.47 12.88 5.92
C ASN A 376 -5.15 13.72 7.16
N THR A 377 -3.90 14.18 7.32
CA THR A 377 -3.43 14.85 8.55
C THR A 377 -2.37 15.93 8.32
N ALA A 378 -2.21 16.40 7.07
CA ALA A 378 -1.15 17.34 6.73
C ALA A 378 -1.30 18.68 7.45
N LYS A 379 -0.44 18.89 8.46
CA LYS A 379 -0.14 20.22 9.01
C LYS A 379 0.82 21.03 8.14
N ASN A 380 1.33 20.42 7.06
CA ASN A 380 2.39 20.94 6.21
C ASN A 380 1.96 20.88 4.73
N PRO A 381 2.62 21.61 3.82
CA PRO A 381 2.37 21.50 2.39
C PRO A 381 2.46 20.04 1.91
N VAL A 382 1.58 19.71 0.97
CA VAL A 382 1.54 18.44 0.25
C VAL A 382 1.96 18.73 -1.18
N PHE A 383 3.00 18.04 -1.65
CA PHE A 383 3.57 18.20 -2.98
C PHE A 383 3.30 17.00 -3.90
N GLY A 384 2.69 15.95 -3.34
CA GLY A 384 2.37 14.70 -4.02
C GLY A 384 1.83 13.69 -3.02
N THR A 385 1.67 12.45 -3.46
CA THR A 385 1.20 11.34 -2.63
C THR A 385 2.04 10.11 -2.91
N ALA A 386 2.20 9.22 -1.93
CA ALA A 386 2.77 7.88 -2.15
C ALA A 386 1.73 6.90 -2.71
N GLN A 387 0.48 7.33 -2.88
CA GLN A 387 -0.58 6.55 -3.51
C GLN A 387 -0.19 6.26 -4.97
N TRP A 388 -0.49 5.03 -5.40
CA TRP A 388 -0.30 4.63 -6.78
C TRP A 388 -1.33 5.27 -7.70
N SER A 389 -0.92 5.51 -8.95
CA SER A 389 -1.78 5.95 -10.04
C SER A 389 -1.41 5.18 -11.32
N ARG A 390 -2.27 5.24 -12.34
CA ARG A 390 -1.94 4.70 -13.67
C ARG A 390 -0.71 5.36 -14.28
N ARG A 391 -0.52 6.66 -14.04
CA ARG A 391 0.65 7.41 -14.56
C ARG A 391 1.95 6.91 -13.93
N LYS A 392 1.96 6.68 -12.62
CA LYS A 392 3.10 6.10 -11.91
C LYS A 392 3.42 4.69 -12.36
N ALA A 393 2.39 3.84 -12.48
CA ALA A 393 2.57 2.49 -13.00
C ALA A 393 3.12 2.51 -14.44
N SER A 394 2.60 3.41 -15.29
CA SER A 394 3.07 3.56 -16.67
C SER A 394 4.49 4.09 -16.77
N HIS A 395 4.94 4.91 -15.82
CA HIS A 395 6.35 5.35 -15.77
C HIS A 395 7.32 4.20 -15.53
N ILE A 396 6.93 3.21 -14.73
CA ILE A 396 7.82 2.10 -14.37
C ILE A 396 7.75 0.98 -15.39
N TRP A 397 6.53 0.64 -15.83
CA TRP A 397 6.30 -0.54 -16.65
C TRP A 397 5.90 -0.20 -18.09
N GLY A 398 5.81 1.07 -18.47
CA GLY A 398 5.24 1.49 -19.75
C GLY A 398 3.71 1.47 -19.74
N PRO A 399 3.06 2.08 -20.75
CA PRO A 399 1.61 2.18 -20.82
C PRO A 399 0.97 0.79 -20.79
N TYR A 400 -0.10 0.67 -20.01
CA TYR A 400 -0.95 -0.51 -20.02
C TYR A 400 -2.24 -0.15 -20.78
N CYS A 401 -2.39 -0.70 -21.98
CA CYS A 401 -3.60 -0.54 -22.77
C CYS A 401 -4.67 -1.50 -22.23
N HIS A 402 -5.70 -0.94 -21.59
CA HIS A 402 -6.91 -1.71 -21.39
C HIS A 402 -7.52 -1.95 -22.77
N HIS A 403 -7.69 -3.21 -23.18
CA HIS A 403 -8.49 -3.58 -24.35
C HIS A 403 -9.99 -3.36 -24.10
N THR A 404 -10.37 -2.21 -23.55
CA THR A 404 -11.77 -1.83 -23.34
C THR A 404 -12.50 -1.56 -24.66
N GLU A 405 -11.77 -1.35 -25.76
CA GLU A 405 -12.37 -1.07 -27.07
C GLU A 405 -12.92 -2.33 -27.78
N ALA A 406 -12.54 -3.54 -27.38
CA ALA A 406 -13.03 -4.76 -28.03
C ALA A 406 -14.44 -5.20 -27.59
N PHE A 407 -15.02 -4.56 -26.56
CA PHE A 407 -16.40 -4.83 -26.12
C PHE A 407 -17.40 -3.76 -26.58
N GLY A 408 -16.97 -2.82 -27.41
CA GLY A 408 -17.88 -1.89 -28.08
C GLY A 408 -18.67 -2.60 -29.18
N CYS A 409 -19.98 -2.76 -28.96
CA CYS A 409 -21.00 -2.92 -30.00
C CYS A 409 -21.14 -4.27 -30.74
N ALA A 410 -20.90 -5.41 -30.09
CA ALA A 410 -21.65 -6.62 -30.49
C ALA A 410 -23.07 -6.48 -29.91
N GLY A 411 -23.99 -5.95 -30.72
CA GLY A 411 -25.37 -5.67 -30.33
C GLY A 411 -26.05 -6.90 -29.73
N LEU A 412 -26.56 -6.73 -28.52
CA LEU A 412 -27.72 -7.49 -28.05
C LEU A 412 -28.92 -6.96 -28.84
N ALA A 413 -29.15 -7.55 -30.01
CA ALA A 413 -30.42 -7.54 -30.71
C ALA A 413 -31.24 -8.75 -30.26
#